data_AF-G4ZTC4-F1
#
_entry.id   AF-G4ZTC4-F1
#
_cell.length_a   1.000
_cell.length_b   1.000
_cell.length_c   1.000
_cell.angle_alpha   90.00
_cell.angle_beta   90.00
_cell.angle_gamma   90.00
#
_symmetry.space_group_name_H-M   'P 1'
#
loop_
_entity.id
_entity.type
_entity.pdbx_description
1 polymer ?
#
loop_
_entity_poly.entity_id
_entity_poly.type
_entity_poly.pdbx_seq_one_letter_code
_entity_poly.pdbx_strand_id
1 'polypeptide(L)'
;MPKQTGSTNYKLSAVRRLVALVEHYLPLGKDEWERLAVAYNSNRGRGVTERDYESLRRKFKVLYGARKPTGVADMPPHVKQAKLLKQAIDAKASVVDMDDGADVDNE
;
A
#
# COMPACT_ATOMS: atom_id res chain seq x y z
N MET A 1 22.84 -10.55 -7.54
CA MET A 1 22.01 -9.80 -6.57
C MET A 1 21.11 -10.79 -5.84
N PRO A 2 21.32 -11.07 -4.54
CA PRO A 2 20.53 -12.08 -3.85
C PRO A 2 19.10 -11.57 -3.65
N LYS A 3 18.16 -12.37 -4.13
CA LYS A 3 16.72 -12.17 -4.02
C LYS A 3 16.39 -12.28 -2.53
N GLN A 4 16.01 -11.18 -1.89
CA GLN A 4 15.44 -11.22 -0.54
C GLN A 4 14.06 -11.90 -0.60
N THR A 5 14.08 -13.23 -0.60
CA THR A 5 12.95 -14.09 -0.23
C THR A 5 12.72 -13.96 1.27
N GLY A 6 12.20 -12.80 1.66
CA GLY A 6 11.67 -12.57 3.00
C GLY A 6 10.15 -12.70 2.96
N SER A 7 9.61 -13.91 2.76
CA SER A 7 8.23 -14.19 3.14
C SER A 7 8.15 -14.23 4.67
N THR A 8 8.41 -13.08 5.30
CA THR A 8 8.04 -12.86 6.70
C THR A 8 6.52 -12.91 6.69
N ASN A 9 5.94 -13.94 7.27
CA ASN A 9 4.51 -14.00 7.49
C ASN A 9 4.12 -12.78 8.34
N TYR A 10 3.66 -11.71 7.68
CA TYR A 10 3.14 -10.54 8.36
C TYR A 10 2.00 -11.02 9.25
N LYS A 11 2.15 -10.85 10.57
CA LYS A 11 1.07 -11.09 11.52
C LYS A 11 -0.14 -10.22 11.14
N LEU A 12 -1.35 -10.65 11.46
CA LEU A 12 -2.56 -9.89 11.17
C LEU A 12 -2.50 -8.45 11.72
N SER A 13 -1.89 -8.25 12.89
CA SER A 13 -1.64 -6.92 13.47
C SER A 13 -0.75 -6.05 12.58
N ALA A 14 0.31 -6.63 12.01
CA ALA A 14 1.21 -5.96 11.08
C ALA A 14 0.50 -5.59 9.76
N VAL A 15 -0.39 -6.46 9.27
CA VAL A 15 -1.22 -6.20 8.08
C VAL A 15 -2.25 -5.09 8.33
N ARG A 16 -3.01 -5.16 9.43
CA ARG A 16 -4.00 -4.14 9.79
C ARG A 16 -3.35 -2.77 9.95
N ARG A 17 -2.16 -2.72 10.56
CA ARG A 17 -1.40 -1.50 10.71
C ARG A 17 -0.90 -0.93 9.39
N LEU A 18 -0.41 -1.80 8.49
CA LEU A 18 -0.04 -1.38 7.14
C LEU A 18 -1.25 -0.77 6.41
N VAL A 19 -2.41 -1.43 6.45
CA VAL A 19 -3.64 -0.93 5.81
C VAL A 19 -4.07 0.42 6.39
N ALA A 20 -4.06 0.59 7.72
CA ALA A 20 -4.41 1.84 8.37
C ALA A 20 -3.45 3.00 8.01
N LEU A 21 -2.15 2.72 7.88
CA LEU A 21 -1.20 3.75 7.46
C LEU A 21 -1.35 4.09 5.98
N VAL A 22 -1.64 3.11 5.13
CA VAL A 22 -1.92 3.37 3.70
C VAL A 22 -3.19 4.21 3.55
N GLU A 23 -4.21 3.99 4.38
CA GLU A 23 -5.41 4.81 4.44
C GLU A 23 -5.12 6.25 4.85
N HIS A 24 -4.22 6.46 5.81
CA HIS A 24 -3.86 7.78 6.28
C HIS A 24 -2.99 8.57 5.29
N TYR A 25 -1.97 7.92 4.70
CA TYR A 25 -1.02 8.58 3.82
C TYR A 25 -1.44 8.57 2.34
N LEU A 26 -2.26 7.61 1.91
CA LEU A 26 -2.60 7.35 0.51
C LEU A 26 -1.38 7.50 -0.42
N PRO A 27 -0.32 6.69 -0.21
CA PRO A 27 0.96 6.89 -0.86
C PRO A 27 0.88 6.67 -2.36
N LEU A 28 1.12 7.74 -3.13
CA LEU A 28 1.20 7.76 -4.59
C LEU A 28 2.65 7.47 -5.05
N GLY A 29 3.62 8.10 -4.38
CA GLY A 29 5.04 8.08 -4.74
C GLY A 29 5.97 7.48 -3.68
N LYS A 30 7.24 7.32 -4.05
CA LYS A 30 8.29 6.75 -3.18
C LYS A 30 8.39 7.49 -1.85
N ASP A 31 8.40 8.82 -1.86
CA ASP A 31 8.51 9.66 -0.67
C ASP A 31 7.40 9.41 0.36
N GLU A 32 6.15 9.21 -0.10
CA GLU A 32 5.04 8.89 0.79
C GLU A 32 5.16 7.47 1.36
N TRP A 33 5.68 6.52 0.59
CA TRP A 33 6.02 5.18 1.08
C TRP A 33 7.14 5.21 2.13
N GLU A 34 8.15 6.07 1.96
CA GLU A 34 9.23 6.27 2.92
C GLU A 34 8.70 6.88 4.23
N ARG A 35 7.85 7.91 4.15
CA ARG A 35 7.18 8.49 5.33
C ARG A 35 6.30 7.46 6.06
N LEU A 36 5.56 6.65 5.30
CA LEU A 36 4.77 5.56 5.84
C LEU A 36 5.66 4.53 6.57
N ALA A 37 6.81 4.18 6.00
CA ALA A 37 7.76 3.26 6.61
C ALA A 37 8.34 3.81 7.91
N VAL A 38 8.66 5.10 7.96
CA VAL A 38 9.06 5.78 9.20
C VAL A 38 7.95 5.65 10.26
N ALA A 39 6.71 6.02 9.94
CA ALA A 39 5.57 5.89 10.86
C ALA A 39 5.30 4.44 11.30
N TYR A 40 5.50 3.47 10.39
CA TYR A 40 5.43 2.04 10.69
C TYR A 40 6.52 1.62 11.70
N ASN A 41 7.74 2.11 11.51
CA ASN A 41 8.89 1.77 12.33
C ASN A 41 8.94 2.54 13.66
N SER A 42 8.33 3.74 13.76
CA SER A 42 8.32 4.56 14.99
C SER A 42 7.56 3.91 16.15
N ASN A 43 6.44 3.21 15.85
CA ASN A 43 5.68 2.50 16.89
C ASN A 43 6.12 1.01 16.97
N ARG A 44 7.39 0.68 16.73
CA ARG A 44 7.90 -0.69 16.86
C ARG A 44 8.39 -0.95 18.29
N GLY A 45 8.18 -2.16 18.80
CA GLY A 45 8.79 -2.56 20.07
C GLY A 45 10.32 -2.60 19.97
N ARG A 46 11.02 -2.37 21.09
CA ARG A 46 12.48 -2.53 21.14
C ARG A 46 12.89 -3.90 20.57
N GLY A 47 13.89 -3.91 19.70
CA GLY A 47 14.43 -5.14 19.10
C GLY A 47 13.73 -5.63 17.83
N VAL A 48 12.69 -4.93 17.35
CA VAL A 48 12.10 -5.22 16.03
C VAL A 48 12.96 -4.58 14.94
N THR A 49 13.35 -5.36 13.93
CA THR A 49 14.07 -4.86 12.74
C THR A 49 13.20 -3.92 11.93
N GLU A 50 13.84 -2.91 11.36
CA GLU A 50 13.19 -1.95 10.47
C GLU A 50 12.64 -2.64 9.24
N ARG A 51 11.38 -2.32 8.91
CA ARG A 51 10.83 -2.70 7.61
C ARG A 51 11.15 -1.61 6.62
N ASP A 52 11.75 -2.01 5.52
CA ASP A 52 11.96 -1.15 4.37
C ASP A 52 10.63 -0.80 3.69
N TYR A 53 10.54 0.41 3.11
CA TYR A 53 9.35 0.85 2.39
C TYR A 53 9.03 -0.08 1.21
N GLU A 54 10.04 -0.65 0.55
CA GLU A 54 9.85 -1.60 -0.55
C GLU A 54 9.14 -2.87 -0.07
N SER A 55 9.48 -3.34 1.13
CA SER A 55 8.84 -4.51 1.75
C SER A 55 7.38 -4.25 2.10
N LEU A 56 7.07 -3.06 2.62
CA LEU A 56 5.70 -2.65 2.95
C LEU A 56 4.85 -2.48 1.68
N ARG A 57 5.40 -1.80 0.67
CA ARG A 57 4.77 -1.62 -0.64
C ARG A 57 4.49 -2.95 -1.33
N ARG A 58 5.48 -3.85 -1.35
CA ARG A 58 5.33 -5.19 -1.94
C ARG A 58 4.26 -5.99 -1.18
N LYS A 59 4.21 -5.90 0.15
CA LYS A 59 3.16 -6.57 0.93
C LYS A 59 1.77 -6.01 0.62
N PHE A 60 1.62 -4.69 0.54
CA PHE A 60 0.36 -4.06 0.15
C PHE A 60 -0.07 -4.49 -1.25
N LYS A 61 0.87 -4.61 -2.20
CA LYS A 61 0.64 -5.15 -3.55
C LYS A 61 0.09 -6.57 -3.54
N VAL A 62 0.63 -7.44 -2.68
CA VAL A 62 0.11 -8.79 -2.51
C VAL A 62 -1.31 -8.77 -1.91
N LEU A 63 -1.62 -7.85 -0.99
CA LEU A 63 -2.94 -7.76 -0.36
C LEU A 63 -4.03 -7.35 -1.36
N TYR A 64 -3.84 -6.26 -2.11
CA TYR A 64 -4.86 -5.86 -3.10
C TYR A 64 -4.88 -6.78 -4.32
N GLY A 65 -3.73 -7.38 -4.68
CA GLY A 65 -3.58 -8.33 -5.77
C GLY A 65 -4.07 -9.75 -5.45
N ALA A 66 -4.36 -10.05 -4.17
CA ALA A 66 -4.92 -11.34 -3.78
C ALA A 66 -6.22 -11.60 -4.55
N ARG A 67 -6.25 -12.72 -5.28
CA ARG A 67 -7.44 -13.20 -5.98
C ARG A 67 -8.53 -13.48 -4.94
N LYS A 68 -9.78 -13.20 -5.30
CA LYS A 68 -10.93 -13.74 -4.58
C LYS A 68 -10.72 -15.25 -4.47
N PRO A 69 -10.77 -15.85 -3.26
CA PRO A 69 -10.67 -17.30 -3.16
C PRO A 69 -11.84 -17.89 -3.96
N THR A 70 -11.50 -18.59 -5.05
CA THR A 70 -12.46 -19.33 -5.86
C THR A 70 -12.92 -20.53 -5.04
N GLY A 71 -14.07 -20.38 -4.38
CA GLY A 71 -14.70 -21.42 -3.57
C GLY A 71 -14.94 -20.96 -2.13
N VAL A 72 -16.13 -20.43 -1.88
CA VAL A 72 -16.84 -20.40 -0.57
C VAL A 72 -16.15 -19.69 0.62
N ALA A 73 -15.02 -19.00 0.47
CA ALA A 73 -14.44 -18.20 1.55
C ALA A 73 -14.75 -16.71 1.36
N ASP A 74 -15.51 -16.12 2.29
CA ASP A 74 -15.73 -14.68 2.37
C ASP A 74 -14.37 -13.93 2.33
N MET A 75 -14.27 -12.88 1.52
CA MET A 75 -13.01 -12.16 1.35
C MET A 75 -12.57 -11.59 2.70
N PRO A 76 -11.33 -11.86 3.17
CA PRO A 76 -10.89 -11.35 4.46
C PRO A 76 -11.03 -9.81 4.51
N PRO A 77 -11.54 -9.22 5.61
CA PRO A 77 -11.88 -7.80 5.65
C PRO A 77 -10.69 -6.89 5.35
N HIS A 78 -9.47 -7.30 5.72
CA HIS A 78 -8.24 -6.57 5.43
C HIS A 78 -7.85 -6.60 3.94
N VAL A 79 -8.23 -7.64 3.19
CA VAL A 79 -8.03 -7.73 1.73
C VAL A 79 -9.04 -6.81 1.02
N LYS A 80 -10.30 -6.82 1.47
CA LYS A 80 -11.33 -5.90 0.96
C LYS A 80 -10.91 -4.44 1.16
N GLN A 81 -10.46 -4.10 2.37
CA GLN A 81 -9.99 -2.76 2.70
C GLN A 81 -8.77 -2.37 1.85
N ALA A 82 -7.79 -3.26 1.66
CA ALA A 82 -6.64 -2.97 0.80
C ALA A 82 -7.04 -2.69 -0.66
N LYS A 83 -8.06 -3.37 -1.21
CA LYS A 83 -8.60 -3.10 -2.55
C LYS A 83 -9.29 -1.73 -2.62
N LEU A 84 -10.09 -1.38 -1.62
CA LEU A 84 -10.72 -0.05 -1.53
C LEU A 84 -9.67 1.06 -1.45
N LEU A 85 -8.63 0.87 -0.64
CA LEU A 85 -7.53 1.83 -0.55
C LEU A 85 -6.76 1.95 -1.87
N LYS A 86 -6.57 0.84 -2.61
CA LYS A 86 -5.97 0.95 -3.95
C LYS A 86 -6.83 1.81 -4.89
N GLN A 87 -8.16 1.71 -4.82
CA GLN A 87 -9.07 2.57 -5.59
C GLN A 87 -9.00 4.02 -5.12
N ALA A 88 -8.94 4.28 -3.81
CA ALA A 88 -8.78 5.64 -3.28
C ALA A 88 -7.46 6.29 -3.71
N ILE A 89 -6.36 5.53 -3.71
CA ILE A 89 -5.06 5.98 -4.22
C ILE A 89 -5.14 6.26 -5.73
N ASP A 90 -5.83 5.40 -6.49
CA ASP A 90 -6.03 5.59 -7.94
C ASP A 90 -6.86 6.83 -8.26
N ALA A 91 -7.94 7.05 -7.50
CA ALA A 91 -8.79 8.23 -7.62
C ALA A 91 -8.00 9.51 -7.26
N LYS A 92 -7.20 9.48 -6.19
CA LYS A 92 -6.30 10.59 -5.83
C LYS A 92 -5.27 10.86 -6.94
N ALA A 93 -4.73 9.82 -7.57
CA ALA A 93 -3.82 9.97 -8.71
C ALA A 93 -4.54 10.57 -9.94
N SER A 94 -5.76 10.11 -10.25
CA SER A 94 -6.55 10.60 -11.37
C SER A 94 -7.01 12.05 -11.21
N VAL A 95 -7.29 12.51 -9.99
CA VAL A 95 -7.61 13.93 -9.72
C VAL A 95 -6.40 14.83 -9.96
N VAL A 96 -5.19 14.34 -9.71
CA VAL A 96 -3.95 15.09 -9.94
C VAL A 96 -3.63 15.23 -11.45
N ASP A 97 -4.07 14.29 -12.28
CA ASP A 97 -3.82 14.27 -13.73
C ASP A 97 -4.79 15.17 -14.54
N MET A 98 -5.85 15.71 -13.92
CA MET A 98 -6.83 16.59 -14.60
C MET A 98 -6.47 18.08 -14.54
N ASP A 99 -5.28 18.45 -14.08
CA ASP A 99 -4.75 19.82 -14.07
C ASP A 99 -3.43 19.91 -14.86
N ASP A 100 -3.35 19.31 -16.04
CA ASP A 100 -2.30 19.63 -17.01
C ASP A 100 -2.88 19.74 -18.44
N GLY A 101 -2.94 21.01 -18.88
CA GLY A 101 -3.10 21.52 -20.24
C GLY A 101 -3.73 20.63 -21.31
N ALA A 102 -5.05 20.75 -21.51
CA ALA A 102 -5.60 20.59 -22.85
C ALA A 102 -5.23 21.84 -23.68
N ASP A 103 -4.12 21.73 -24.40
CA ASP A 103 -3.74 22.60 -25.52
C ASP A 103 -4.91 22.65 -26.52
N VAL A 104 -5.49 23.83 -26.72
CA VAL A 104 -6.38 24.10 -27.85
C VAL A 104 -5.65 25.04 -28.80
N ASP A 105 -4.96 24.43 -29.76
CA ASP A 105 -4.58 25.05 -31.02
C ASP A 105 -5.83 25.70 -31.65
N ASN A 106 -5.81 27.02 -31.83
CA ASN A 106 -6.70 27.69 -32.78
C ASN A 106 -6.12 29.02 -33.27
N GLU A 107 -5.52 28.94 -34.46
CA GLU A 107 -5.31 29.95 -35.51
C GLU A 107 -4.11 30.92 -35.43
#